data_AF-A0A377NDR2-F1
#
_entry.id   AF-A0A377NDR2-F1
#
_cell.length_a   1.000
_cell.length_b   1.000
_cell.length_c   1.000
_cell.angle_alpha   90.00
_cell.angle_beta   90.00
_cell.angle_gamma   90.00
#
_symmetry.space_group_name_H-M   'P 1'
#
loop_
_entity.id
_entity.type
_entity.pdbx_description
1 polymer ?
#
loop_
_entity_poly.entity_id
_entity_poly.type
_entity_poly.pdbx_seq_one_letter_code
_entity_poly.pdbx_strand_id
1 'polypeptide(L)'
;MNNLPVVRSPWRILILVLGFTFLYAPMLMLVIYSFNSSKLVTVWAGWSTRWYTQLFHDSAMISAVGMSLSIATAAATMAVIVGTLAAVVIVRFGRFKGSTGFAFMLTAPLVMPDVITGLALLLLFVAMGHAFGWPAERGMFTIWLAHVTFCSAYVAVVVAARLRELDRSIEEAAMDLGATPLKVFFIITVPMIARRWFPAGCWPSRCLSMI
;
A
#
# COMPACT_ATOMS: atom_id res chain seq x y z
N MET A 1 26.04 23.64 3.67
CA MET A 1 25.16 22.83 4.54
C MET A 1 25.66 21.39 4.65
N ASN A 2 26.97 21.18 4.78
CA ASN A 2 27.60 19.88 4.92
C ASN A 2 28.44 19.96 6.19
N ASN A 3 28.00 19.36 7.28
CA ASN A 3 28.79 18.93 8.46
C ASN A 3 27.81 18.33 9.47
N LEU A 4 27.06 17.30 9.06
CA LEU A 4 26.49 16.39 10.07
C LEU A 4 27.69 15.64 10.68
N PRO A 5 27.87 15.62 12.01
CA PRO A 5 28.88 14.78 12.63
C PRO A 5 28.51 13.34 12.30
N VAL A 6 29.19 12.75 11.32
CA VAL A 6 29.05 11.33 11.01
C VAL A 6 29.68 10.62 12.21
N VAL A 7 28.85 10.29 13.20
CA VAL A 7 29.26 9.48 14.34
C VAL A 7 29.50 8.07 13.80
N ARG A 8 30.71 7.86 13.26
CA ARG A 8 31.22 6.57 12.76
C ARG A 8 31.57 5.67 13.94
N SER A 9 30.65 5.50 14.89
CA SER A 9 30.88 4.53 15.95
C SER A 9 30.79 3.12 15.34
N PRO A 10 31.83 2.29 15.42
CA PRO A 10 31.82 0.94 14.84
C PRO A 10 30.70 0.07 15.42
N TRP A 11 30.27 0.37 16.65
CA TRP A 11 29.16 -0.29 17.33
C TRP A 11 27.81 -0.11 16.63
N ARG A 12 27.49 1.10 16.16
CA ARG A 12 26.25 1.37 15.39
C ARG A 12 26.27 0.65 14.05
N ILE A 13 27.42 0.62 13.38
CA ILE A 13 27.59 -0.10 12.11
C ILE A 13 27.40 -1.60 12.34
N LEU A 14 27.98 -2.15 13.41
CA LEU A 14 27.82 -3.56 13.77
C LEU A 14 26.35 -3.93 14.02
N ILE A 15 25.62 -3.10 14.79
CA ILE A 15 24.18 -3.31 15.06
C ILE A 15 23.37 -3.25 13.76
N LEU A 16 23.65 -2.28 12.89
CA LEU A 16 22.96 -2.16 11.59
C LEU A 16 23.24 -3.36 10.69
N VAL A 17 24.50 -3.79 10.57
CA VAL A 17 24.88 -4.96 9.77
C VAL A 17 24.21 -6.21 10.31
N LEU A 18 24.27 -6.45 11.62
CA LEU A 18 23.65 -7.62 12.25
C LEU A 18 22.12 -7.61 12.07
N GLY A 19 21.47 -6.46 12.25
CA GLY A 19 20.03 -6.30 12.04
C GLY A 19 19.61 -6.54 10.59
N PHE A 20 20.32 -5.97 9.62
CA PHE A 20 20.05 -6.21 8.20
C PHE A 20 20.34 -7.66 7.81
N THR A 21 21.46 -8.24 8.24
CA THR A 21 21.75 -9.65 7.97
C THR A 21 20.68 -10.56 8.55
N PHE A 22 20.22 -10.32 9.78
CA PHE A 22 19.14 -11.10 10.39
C PHE A 22 17.83 -11.01 9.60
N LEU A 23 17.47 -9.82 9.10
CA LEU A 23 16.24 -9.60 8.33
C LEU A 23 16.34 -10.17 6.90
N TYR A 24 17.50 -10.06 6.24
CA TYR A 24 17.71 -10.55 4.88
C TYR A 24 18.13 -12.01 4.80
N ALA A 25 18.66 -12.61 5.88
CA ALA A 25 19.04 -14.02 5.93
C ALA A 25 17.92 -14.98 5.48
N PRO A 26 16.67 -14.91 5.99
CA PRO A 26 15.60 -15.80 5.54
C PRO A 26 15.24 -15.60 4.05
N MET A 27 15.28 -14.36 3.57
CA MET A 27 15.06 -14.05 2.15
C MET A 27 16.15 -14.65 1.27
N LEU A 28 17.42 -14.55 1.68
CA LEU A 28 18.55 -15.15 0.97
C LEU A 28 18.47 -16.68 0.98
N MET A 29 18.11 -17.28 2.11
CA MET A 29 17.89 -18.73 2.20
C MET A 29 16.79 -19.18 1.24
N LEU A 30 15.68 -18.45 1.14
CA LEU A 30 14.60 -18.75 0.20
C LEU A 30 15.10 -18.72 -1.25
N VAL A 31 15.91 -17.72 -1.62
CA VAL A 31 16.52 -17.62 -2.96
C VAL A 31 17.44 -18.81 -3.22
N ILE A 32 18.30 -19.16 -2.26
CA ILE A 32 19.23 -20.31 -2.37
C ILE A 32 18.43 -21.61 -2.55
N TYR A 33 17.38 -21.83 -1.77
CA TYR A 33 16.52 -23.01 -1.89
C TYR A 33 15.72 -23.05 -3.20
N SER A 34 15.43 -21.90 -3.82
CA SER A 34 14.78 -21.84 -5.14
C SER A 34 15.62 -22.48 -6.25
N PHE A 35 16.94 -22.62 -6.05
CA PHE A 35 17.85 -23.33 -6.97
C PHE A 35 18.08 -24.80 -6.60
N ASN A 36 17.37 -25.36 -5.61
CA ASN A 36 17.53 -26.77 -5.25
C ASN A 36 16.71 -27.68 -6.19
N SER A 37 17.36 -28.72 -6.71
CA SER A 37 16.74 -29.72 -7.60
C SER A 37 15.77 -30.68 -6.90
N SER A 38 15.83 -30.79 -5.56
CA SER A 38 15.04 -31.74 -4.78
C SER A 38 13.69 -31.16 -4.33
N LYS A 39 12.66 -32.01 -4.25
CA LYS A 39 11.35 -31.65 -3.67
C LYS A 39 11.39 -31.54 -2.14
N LEU A 40 12.40 -32.14 -1.50
CA LEU A 40 12.61 -32.03 -0.05
C LEU A 40 13.69 -30.97 0.22
N VAL A 41 13.31 -29.91 0.94
CA VAL A 41 14.19 -28.82 1.40
C VAL A 41 15.38 -29.34 2.21
N THR A 42 15.27 -30.54 2.79
CA THR A 42 16.26 -31.16 3.68
C THR A 42 17.40 -31.89 2.96
N VAL A 43 17.30 -32.19 1.66
CA VAL A 43 18.34 -32.91 0.92
C VAL A 43 18.84 -32.04 -0.24
N TRP A 44 20.09 -31.60 -0.15
CA TRP A 44 20.75 -30.85 -1.22
C TRP A 44 21.18 -31.79 -2.34
N ALA A 45 20.34 -31.93 -3.37
CA ALA A 45 20.61 -32.83 -4.50
C ALA A 45 21.38 -32.15 -5.66
N GLY A 46 21.49 -30.81 -5.67
CA GLY A 46 22.26 -30.05 -6.66
C GLY A 46 21.61 -28.72 -7.07
N TRP A 47 22.35 -27.90 -7.82
CA TRP A 47 21.84 -26.66 -8.42
C TRP A 47 20.97 -26.97 -9.63
N SER A 48 19.73 -26.46 -9.66
CA SER A 48 18.81 -26.62 -10.79
C SER A 48 17.87 -25.43 -10.93
N THR A 49 17.63 -25.03 -12.17
CA THR A 49 16.65 -24.00 -12.55
C THR A 49 15.30 -24.60 -12.97
N ARG A 50 15.08 -25.90 -12.72
CA ARG A 50 13.89 -26.66 -13.14
C ARG A 50 12.57 -26.01 -12.69
N TRP A 51 12.51 -25.44 -11.50
CA TRP A 51 11.29 -24.81 -10.99
C TRP A 51 10.88 -23.58 -11.79
N TYR A 52 11.84 -22.81 -12.30
CA TYR A 52 11.57 -21.68 -13.19
C TYR A 52 11.04 -22.16 -14.53
N THR A 53 11.62 -23.21 -15.13
CA THR A 53 11.09 -23.76 -16.38
C THR A 53 9.70 -24.38 -16.19
N GLN A 54 9.46 -25.06 -15.07
CA GLN A 54 8.18 -25.68 -14.76
C GLN A 54 7.08 -24.63 -14.50
N LEU A 55 7.43 -23.49 -13.91
CA LEU A 55 6.53 -22.34 -13.77
C LEU A 55 6.02 -21.84 -15.11
N PHE A 56 6.88 -21.76 -16.14
CA PHE A 56 6.47 -21.31 -17.48
C PHE A 56 5.62 -22.34 -18.25
N HIS A 57 5.67 -23.62 -17.87
CA HIS A 57 4.84 -24.66 -18.49
C HIS A 57 3.47 -24.80 -17.81
N ASP A 58 3.27 -24.18 -16.65
CA ASP A 58 2.01 -24.20 -15.93
C ASP A 58 1.13 -23.01 -16.34
N SER A 59 0.23 -23.26 -17.29
CA SER A 59 -0.73 -22.25 -17.77
C SER A 59 -1.71 -21.79 -16.69
N ALA A 60 -2.02 -22.63 -15.70
CA ALA A 60 -2.87 -22.25 -14.57
C ALA A 60 -2.15 -21.24 -13.67
N MET A 61 -0.86 -21.45 -13.42
CA MET A 61 -0.06 -20.52 -12.62
C MET A 61 0.14 -19.17 -13.33
N ILE A 62 0.45 -19.17 -14.63
CA ILE A 62 0.59 -17.93 -15.41
C ILE A 62 -0.73 -17.15 -15.47
N SER A 63 -1.85 -17.84 -15.72
CA SER A 63 -3.17 -17.20 -15.77
C SER A 63 -3.59 -16.64 -14.41
N ALA A 64 -3.29 -17.33 -13.30
CA ALA A 64 -3.52 -16.85 -11.95
C ALA A 64 -2.71 -15.58 -11.62
N VAL A 65 -1.45 -15.50 -12.07
CA VAL A 65 -0.63 -14.28 -11.94
C VAL A 65 -1.25 -13.12 -12.73
N GLY A 66 -1.68 -13.35 -13.96
CA GLY A 66 -2.35 -12.33 -14.79
C GLY A 66 -3.64 -11.83 -14.15
N MET A 67 -4.48 -12.74 -13.65
CA MET A 67 -5.70 -12.41 -12.91
C MET A 67 -5.37 -11.55 -11.67
N SER A 68 -4.42 -11.98 -10.84
CA SER A 68 -4.04 -11.27 -9.62
C SER A 68 -3.52 -9.86 -9.91
N LEU A 69 -2.69 -9.71 -10.96
CA LEU A 69 -2.16 -8.41 -11.37
C LEU A 69 -3.26 -7.46 -11.87
N SER A 70 -4.21 -7.98 -12.66
CA SER A 70 -5.35 -7.19 -13.13
C SER A 70 -6.25 -6.72 -11.99
N ILE A 71 -6.55 -7.59 -11.01
CA ILE A 71 -7.34 -7.24 -9.83
C ILE A 71 -6.59 -6.22 -8.98
N ALA A 72 -5.30 -6.43 -8.73
CA ALA A 72 -4.49 -5.55 -7.90
C ALA A 72 -4.39 -4.14 -8.49
N THR A 73 -4.15 -4.01 -9.79
CA THR A 73 -4.06 -2.71 -10.47
C THR A 73 -5.39 -1.97 -10.49
N ALA A 74 -6.49 -2.67 -10.82
CA ALA A 74 -7.83 -2.09 -10.80
C ALA A 74 -8.27 -1.68 -9.38
N ALA A 75 -8.00 -2.53 -8.39
CA ALA A 75 -8.35 -2.25 -7.00
C ALA A 75 -7.52 -1.10 -6.43
N ALA A 76 -6.22 -1.06 -6.69
CA ALA A 76 -5.34 0.02 -6.26
C ALA A 76 -5.77 1.37 -6.86
N THR A 77 -6.07 1.41 -8.16
CA THR A 77 -6.53 2.64 -8.83
C THR A 77 -7.82 3.17 -8.21
N MET A 78 -8.82 2.31 -8.01
CA MET A 78 -10.10 2.71 -7.44
C MET A 78 -9.98 3.08 -5.96
N ALA A 79 -9.19 2.33 -5.18
CA ALA A 79 -8.92 2.62 -3.78
C ALA A 79 -8.20 3.96 -3.59
N VAL A 80 -7.26 4.31 -4.49
CA VAL A 80 -6.60 5.62 -4.49
C VAL A 80 -7.61 6.74 -4.73
N ILE A 81 -8.47 6.62 -5.73
CA ILE A 81 -9.47 7.64 -6.05
C ILE A 81 -10.44 7.83 -4.87
N VAL A 82 -11.07 6.74 -4.41
CA VAL A 82 -12.07 6.78 -3.34
C VAL A 82 -11.45 7.20 -2.00
N GLY A 83 -10.30 6.63 -1.65
CA GLY A 83 -9.60 6.93 -0.40
C GLY A 83 -9.08 8.36 -0.35
N THR A 84 -8.59 8.91 -1.46
CA THR A 84 -8.16 10.31 -1.54
C THR A 84 -9.34 11.26 -1.36
N LEU A 85 -10.49 10.98 -1.99
CA LEU A 85 -11.71 11.77 -1.80
C LEU A 85 -12.15 11.75 -0.33
N ALA A 86 -12.16 10.56 0.31
CA ALA A 86 -12.50 10.42 1.71
C ALA A 86 -11.53 11.18 2.65
N ALA A 87 -10.23 11.13 2.36
CA ALA A 87 -9.21 11.86 3.10
C ALA A 87 -9.39 13.38 3.03
N VAL A 88 -9.66 13.91 1.83
CA VAL A 88 -9.92 15.34 1.61
C VAL A 88 -11.16 15.79 2.39
N VAL A 89 -12.24 15.02 2.34
CA VAL A 89 -13.48 15.32 3.07
C VAL A 89 -13.22 15.41 4.58
N ILE A 90 -12.47 14.47 5.16
CA ILE A 90 -12.16 14.50 6.59
C ILE A 90 -11.25 15.66 6.97
N VAL A 91 -10.17 15.89 6.22
CA VAL A 91 -9.13 16.86 6.61
C VAL A 91 -9.56 18.30 6.32
N ARG A 92 -10.28 18.53 5.21
CA ARG A 92 -10.66 19.88 4.76
C ARG A 92 -12.08 20.26 5.17
N PHE A 93 -13.04 19.34 5.02
CA PHE A 93 -14.47 19.61 5.26
C PHE A 93 -14.97 19.16 6.64
N GLY A 94 -14.09 18.70 7.55
CA GLY A 94 -14.36 17.98 8.80
C GLY A 94 -15.32 18.58 9.85
N ARG A 95 -16.02 19.69 9.57
CA ARG A 95 -17.06 20.29 10.43
C ARG A 95 -18.48 19.90 10.00
N PHE A 96 -18.73 18.61 9.69
CA PHE A 96 -20.08 18.10 9.47
C PHE A 96 -20.60 17.30 10.67
N LYS A 97 -21.93 17.25 10.85
CA LYS A 97 -22.64 16.68 12.02
C LYS A 97 -22.41 15.16 12.26
N GLY A 98 -21.56 14.51 11.47
CA GLY A 98 -21.19 13.09 11.57
C GLY A 98 -19.71 12.81 11.30
N SER A 99 -18.83 13.82 11.37
CA SER A 99 -17.41 13.68 11.00
C SER A 99 -16.66 12.68 11.87
N THR A 100 -16.98 12.60 13.16
CA THR A 100 -16.42 11.60 14.07
C THR A 100 -16.83 10.17 13.70
N GLY A 101 -18.09 9.94 13.30
CA GLY A 101 -18.57 8.63 12.89
C GLY A 101 -17.96 8.16 11.56
N PHE A 102 -17.85 9.07 10.60
CA PHE A 102 -17.19 8.78 9.32
C PHE A 102 -15.69 8.51 9.49
N ALA A 103 -15.00 9.29 10.32
CA ALA A 103 -13.60 9.05 10.68
C ALA A 103 -13.43 7.69 11.37
N PHE A 104 -14.31 7.36 12.32
CA PHE A 104 -14.30 6.06 12.98
C PHE A 104 -14.48 4.90 11.99
N MET A 105 -15.45 5.01 11.07
CA MET A 105 -15.72 3.98 10.05
C MET A 105 -14.53 3.75 9.11
N LEU A 106 -13.76 4.79 8.80
CA LEU A 106 -12.53 4.67 7.99
C LEU A 106 -11.36 4.08 8.76
N THR A 107 -11.26 4.34 10.07
CA THR A 107 -10.20 3.76 10.91
C THR A 107 -10.54 2.37 11.45
N ALA A 108 -11.82 1.98 11.48
CA ALA A 108 -12.27 0.72 12.04
C ALA A 108 -11.64 -0.51 11.36
N PRO A 109 -11.53 -0.59 10.01
CA PRO A 109 -10.88 -1.70 9.34
C PRO A 109 -9.39 -1.84 9.66
N LEU A 110 -8.71 -0.77 10.09
CA LEU A 110 -7.27 -0.79 10.40
C LEU A 110 -6.95 -1.39 11.76
N VAL A 111 -7.92 -1.38 12.68
CA VAL A 111 -7.77 -1.96 14.03
C VAL A 111 -8.20 -3.43 14.04
N MET A 112 -9.09 -3.82 13.12
CA MET A 112 -9.49 -5.21 12.97
C MET A 112 -8.38 -6.03 12.29
N PRO A 113 -8.21 -7.31 12.67
CA PRO A 113 -7.28 -8.19 11.99
C PRO A 113 -7.80 -8.56 10.60
N ASP A 114 -6.93 -8.48 9.60
CA ASP A 114 -7.24 -8.64 8.17
C ASP A 114 -8.01 -9.94 7.85
N VAL A 115 -7.67 -11.03 8.55
CA VAL A 115 -8.32 -12.34 8.37
C VAL A 115 -9.80 -12.29 8.75
N ILE A 116 -10.16 -11.58 9.83
CA ILE A 116 -11.56 -11.47 10.29
C ILE A 116 -12.35 -10.60 9.30
N THR A 117 -11.78 -9.49 8.85
CA THR A 117 -12.43 -8.61 7.87
C THR A 117 -12.65 -9.32 6.54
N GLY A 118 -11.68 -10.13 6.08
CA GLY A 118 -11.81 -10.96 4.88
C GLY A 118 -12.93 -12.00 4.99
N LEU A 119 -12.99 -12.72 6.13
CA LEU A 119 -14.06 -13.69 6.37
C LEU A 119 -15.42 -13.01 6.48
N ALA A 120 -15.51 -11.85 7.14
CA ALA A 120 -16.73 -11.08 7.26
C ALA A 120 -17.27 -10.61 5.90
N LEU A 121 -16.40 -10.13 5.00
CA LEU A 121 -16.77 -9.76 3.64
C LEU A 121 -17.20 -10.98 2.80
N LEU A 122 -16.55 -12.13 2.97
CA LEU A 122 -16.97 -13.36 2.31
C LEU A 122 -18.38 -13.77 2.75
N LEU A 123 -18.62 -13.80 4.06
CA LEU A 123 -19.93 -14.10 4.65
C LEU A 123 -20.99 -13.08 4.25
N LEU A 124 -20.63 -11.80 4.14
CA LEU A 124 -21.49 -10.74 3.61
C LEU A 124 -21.94 -11.06 2.18
N PHE A 125 -21.02 -11.45 1.29
CA PHE A 125 -21.39 -11.82 -0.08
C PHE A 125 -22.22 -13.10 -0.13
N VAL A 126 -22.01 -14.06 0.79
CA VAL A 126 -22.87 -15.24 0.91
C VAL A 126 -24.30 -14.83 1.29
N ALA A 127 -24.43 -14.03 2.35
CA ALA A 127 -25.73 -13.54 2.81
C ALA A 127 -26.45 -12.70 1.75
N MET A 128 -25.72 -11.84 1.04
CA MET A 128 -26.24 -11.02 -0.04
C MET A 128 -26.72 -11.87 -1.23
N GLY A 129 -25.97 -12.93 -1.58
CA GLY A 129 -26.40 -13.90 -2.58
C GLY A 129 -27.70 -14.60 -2.22
N HIS A 130 -27.90 -14.96 -0.94
CA HIS A 130 -29.17 -15.54 -0.47
C HIS A 130 -30.32 -14.53 -0.38
N ALA A 131 -30.05 -13.28 -0.01
CA ALA A 131 -31.08 -12.27 0.22
C ALA A 131 -31.52 -11.54 -1.07
N PHE A 132 -30.56 -11.18 -1.92
CA PHE A 132 -30.78 -10.36 -3.12
C PHE A 132 -30.55 -11.13 -4.43
N GLY A 133 -30.11 -12.40 -4.38
CA GLY A 133 -29.77 -13.19 -5.57
C GLY A 133 -28.50 -12.72 -6.29
N TRP A 134 -27.78 -11.75 -5.70
CA TRP A 134 -26.55 -11.18 -6.24
C TRP A 134 -25.51 -11.10 -5.11
N PRO A 135 -24.26 -11.54 -5.31
CA PRO A 135 -23.66 -12.06 -6.54
C PRO A 135 -23.98 -13.55 -6.80
N ALA A 136 -24.30 -13.90 -8.06
CA ALA A 136 -24.62 -15.27 -8.46
C ALA A 136 -23.41 -16.22 -8.37
N GLU A 137 -22.20 -15.70 -8.59
CA GLU A 137 -20.95 -16.43 -8.46
C GLU A 137 -19.92 -15.60 -7.69
N ARG A 138 -19.15 -16.26 -6.82
CA ARG A 138 -18.04 -15.66 -6.07
C ARG A 138 -16.81 -15.64 -6.97
N GLY A 139 -16.77 -14.66 -7.87
CA GLY A 139 -15.71 -14.51 -8.87
C GLY A 139 -14.78 -13.33 -8.61
N MET A 140 -14.08 -12.93 -9.67
CA MET A 140 -13.17 -11.78 -9.70
C MET A 140 -13.78 -10.49 -9.13
N PHE A 141 -15.07 -10.25 -9.37
CA PHE A 141 -15.74 -9.03 -8.98
C PHE A 141 -15.89 -8.87 -7.46
N THR A 142 -16.24 -9.95 -6.74
CA THR A 142 -16.38 -9.90 -5.27
C THR A 142 -15.02 -9.72 -4.61
N ILE A 143 -13.97 -10.31 -5.19
CA ILE A 143 -12.58 -10.12 -4.75
C ILE A 143 -12.16 -8.66 -4.97
N TRP A 144 -12.44 -8.09 -6.14
CA TRP A 144 -12.13 -6.70 -6.45
C TRP A 144 -12.85 -5.74 -5.49
N LEU A 145 -14.15 -5.93 -5.24
CA LEU A 145 -14.92 -5.08 -4.34
C LEU A 145 -14.40 -5.14 -2.89
N ALA A 146 -14.06 -6.34 -2.41
CA ALA A 146 -13.46 -6.53 -1.10
C ALA A 146 -12.12 -5.78 -0.97
N HIS A 147 -11.24 -5.93 -1.97
CA HIS A 147 -9.95 -5.23 -1.99
C HIS A 147 -10.10 -3.71 -2.08
N VAL A 148 -11.02 -3.20 -2.91
CA VAL A 148 -11.27 -1.76 -3.01
C VAL A 148 -11.74 -1.21 -1.65
N THR A 149 -12.66 -1.90 -0.98
CA THR A 149 -13.20 -1.46 0.31
C THR A 149 -12.09 -1.40 1.37
N PHE A 150 -11.30 -2.47 1.50
CA PHE A 150 -10.22 -2.55 2.46
C PHE A 150 -9.10 -1.54 2.17
N CYS A 151 -8.60 -1.52 0.93
CA CYS A 151 -7.51 -0.62 0.53
C CYS A 151 -7.92 0.85 0.60
N SER A 152 -9.19 1.19 0.35
CA SER A 152 -9.65 2.59 0.41
C SER A 152 -9.52 3.19 1.81
N ALA A 153 -9.78 2.41 2.86
CA ALA A 153 -9.62 2.83 4.26
C ALA A 153 -8.14 3.11 4.59
N TYR A 154 -7.24 2.21 4.16
CA TYR A 154 -5.80 2.38 4.36
C TYR A 154 -5.27 3.62 3.62
N VAL A 155 -5.62 3.78 2.33
CA VAL A 155 -5.25 4.95 1.54
C VAL A 155 -5.78 6.23 2.20
N ALA A 156 -7.03 6.24 2.64
CA ALA A 156 -7.64 7.43 3.23
C ALA A 156 -6.86 7.91 4.46
N VAL A 157 -6.43 6.99 5.33
CA VAL A 157 -5.65 7.35 6.53
C VAL A 157 -4.24 7.84 6.17
N VAL A 158 -3.55 7.15 5.25
CA VAL A 158 -2.21 7.57 4.80
C VAL A 158 -2.26 8.94 4.14
N VAL A 159 -3.21 9.17 3.23
CA VAL A 159 -3.38 10.44 2.53
C VAL A 159 -3.82 11.54 3.50
N ALA A 160 -4.72 11.25 4.44
CA ALA A 160 -5.14 12.21 5.46
C ALA A 160 -3.98 12.66 6.36
N ALA A 161 -3.10 11.72 6.76
CA ALA A 161 -1.89 12.06 7.51
C ALA A 161 -0.99 13.01 6.72
N ARG A 162 -0.80 12.77 5.42
CA ARG A 162 0.00 13.64 4.54
C ARG A 162 -0.62 15.03 4.32
N LEU A 163 -1.95 15.12 4.14
CA LEU A 163 -2.61 16.41 4.02
C LEU A 163 -2.54 17.25 5.30
N ARG A 164 -2.47 16.61 6.48
CA ARG A 164 -2.30 17.30 7.77
C ARG A 164 -0.88 17.84 7.98
N GLU A 165 0.12 17.20 7.40
CA GLU A 165 1.51 17.68 7.41
C GLU A 165 1.73 18.91 6.50
N LEU A 166 0.82 19.18 5.55
CA LEU A 166 0.92 20.30 4.62
C LEU A 166 0.38 21.59 5.24
N ASP A 167 1.20 22.65 5.21
CA ASP A 167 0.82 23.99 5.69
C ASP A 167 -0.41 24.52 4.97
N ARG A 168 -1.48 24.77 5.74
CA ARG A 168 -2.75 25.33 5.26
C ARG A 168 -2.60 26.72 4.65
N SER A 169 -1.60 27.49 5.09
CA SER A 169 -1.36 28.86 4.64
C SER A 169 -1.12 28.97 3.13
N ILE A 170 -0.51 27.96 2.51
CA ILE A 170 -0.26 27.95 1.06
C ILE A 170 -1.56 27.75 0.27
N GLU A 171 -2.48 26.93 0.79
CA GLU A 171 -3.79 26.70 0.16
C GLU A 171 -4.72 27.92 0.36
N GLU A 172 -4.70 28.53 1.54
CA GLU A 172 -5.46 29.74 1.86
C GLU A 172 -5.01 30.93 0.98
N ALA A 173 -3.70 31.13 0.84
CA ALA A 173 -3.16 32.17 -0.07
C ALA A 173 -3.57 31.94 -1.54
N ALA A 174 -3.62 30.68 -2.00
CA ALA A 174 -4.09 30.37 -3.34
C ALA A 174 -5.59 30.64 -3.54
N MET A 175 -6.39 30.39 -2.50
CA MET A 175 -7.82 30.73 -2.50
C MET A 175 -8.05 32.25 -2.45
N ASP A 176 -7.23 33.00 -1.71
CA ASP A 176 -7.26 34.48 -1.68
C ASP A 176 -6.92 35.08 -3.07
N LEU A 177 -6.06 34.42 -3.84
CA LEU A 177 -5.76 34.74 -5.24
C LEU A 177 -6.86 34.31 -6.22
N GLY A 178 -7.98 33.76 -5.75
CA GLY A 178 -9.16 33.40 -6.56
C GLY A 178 -9.18 31.96 -7.08
N ALA A 179 -8.33 31.06 -6.59
CA ALA A 179 -8.35 29.65 -7.00
C ALA A 179 -9.48 28.87 -6.30
N THR A 180 -10.21 28.03 -7.06
CA THR A 180 -11.26 27.18 -6.50
C THR A 180 -10.68 26.01 -5.69
N PRO A 181 -11.34 25.52 -4.63
CA PRO A 181 -10.79 24.49 -3.74
C PRO A 181 -10.37 23.18 -4.45
N LEU A 182 -11.14 22.76 -5.47
CA LEU A 182 -10.80 21.60 -6.29
C LEU A 182 -9.57 21.84 -7.18
N LYS A 183 -9.42 23.08 -7.69
CA LYS A 183 -8.28 23.48 -8.51
C LYS A 183 -7.00 23.57 -7.65
N VAL A 184 -7.10 24.12 -6.44
CA VAL A 184 -5.99 24.14 -5.46
C VAL A 184 -5.55 22.72 -5.11
N PHE A 185 -6.50 21.81 -4.88
CA PHE A 185 -6.18 20.42 -4.56
C PHE A 185 -5.38 19.71 -5.67
N PHE A 186 -5.86 19.74 -6.92
CA PHE A 186 -5.18 19.04 -8.03
C PHE A 186 -3.90 19.73 -8.51
N ILE A 187 -3.82 21.07 -8.43
CA ILE A 187 -2.68 21.83 -8.97
C ILE A 187 -1.58 22.05 -7.92
N ILE A 188 -1.92 22.14 -6.63
CA ILE A 188 -0.99 22.52 -5.57
C ILE A 188 -0.78 21.34 -4.61
N THR A 189 -1.85 20.81 -4.01
CA THR A 189 -1.75 19.75 -2.99
C THR A 189 -1.23 18.44 -3.58
N VAL A 190 -1.78 17.96 -4.71
CA VAL A 190 -1.35 16.71 -5.35
C VAL A 190 0.12 16.76 -5.79
N PRO A 191 0.61 17.82 -6.48
CA PRO A 191 2.02 17.91 -6.86
C PRO A 191 2.97 18.09 -5.68
N MET A 192 2.57 18.74 -4.58
CA MET A 192 3.42 18.83 -3.38
C MET A 192 3.59 17.48 -2.71
N ILE A 193 2.53 16.66 -2.64
CA ILE A 193 2.61 15.29 -2.13
C ILE A 193 3.41 14.41 -3.11
N ALA A 194 3.16 14.52 -4.42
CA ALA A 194 3.83 13.72 -5.45
C ALA A 194 5.32 14.08 -5.63
N ARG A 195 5.72 15.35 -5.41
CA ARG A 195 7.12 15.80 -5.50
C ARG A 195 8.00 15.18 -4.41
N ARG A 196 7.42 14.68 -3.31
CA ARG A 196 8.14 13.87 -2.33
C ARG A 196 8.44 12.46 -2.86
N TRP A 197 7.60 11.94 -3.75
CA TRP A 197 7.71 10.60 -4.34
C TRP A 197 8.61 10.57 -5.58
N PHE A 198 8.58 11.61 -6.41
CA PHE A 198 9.49 11.81 -7.53
C PHE A 198 10.50 12.91 -7.19
N PRO A 199 11.67 12.59 -6.63
CA PRO A 199 12.75 13.54 -6.53
C PRO A 199 13.35 13.75 -7.93
N ALA A 200 12.69 14.59 -8.75
CA ALA A 200 13.31 15.21 -9.90
C ALA A 200 14.34 16.25 -9.40
N GLY A 201 15.51 15.78 -8.93
CA GLY A 201 16.67 16.65 -8.68
C GLY A 201 17.35 16.62 -7.31
N CYS A 202 17.17 15.61 -6.47
CA CYS A 202 18.02 15.42 -5.27
C CYS A 202 18.62 14.02 -5.31
N TRP A 203 19.77 13.83 -5.97
CA TRP A 203 21.12 13.91 -5.40
C TRP A 203 21.27 13.14 -4.06
N PRO A 204 22.29 12.26 -3.92
CA PRO A 204 22.30 11.17 -2.91
C PRO A 204 22.42 11.60 -1.44
N SER A 205 22.39 12.90 -1.14
CA SER A 205 22.78 13.42 0.17
C SER A 205 21.64 13.60 1.19
N ARG A 206 20.36 13.43 0.80
CA ARG A 206 19.21 13.61 1.72
C ARG A 206 18.35 12.38 1.97
N CYS A 207 18.65 11.22 1.38
CA CYS A 207 17.93 9.97 1.70
C CYS A 207 18.31 9.37 3.06
N LEU A 208 19.41 9.82 3.69
CA LEU A 208 19.85 9.25 4.97
C LEU A 208 19.28 9.93 6.23
N SER A 209 18.44 10.97 6.11
CA SER A 209 17.86 11.67 7.29
C SER A 209 16.43 11.23 7.62
N MET A 210 15.94 10.15 7.00
CA MET A 210 14.58 9.64 7.21
C MET A 210 14.57 8.12 7.42
N ILE A 211 15.64 7.60 8.01
CA ILE A 211 15.70 6.34 8.76
C ILE A 211 16.09 6.72 10.19
#